data_AF-A0A7S1CC67-F1
#
_entry.id   AF-A0A7S1CC67-F1
#
_cell.length_a   1.000
_cell.length_b   1.000
_cell.length_c   1.000
_cell.angle_alpha   90.00
_cell.angle_beta   90.00
_cell.angle_gamma   90.00
#
_symmetry.space_group_name_H-M   'P 1'
#
loop_
_entity.id
_entity.type
_entity.pdbx_description
1 polymer ?
#
loop_
_entity_poly.entity_id
_entity_poly.type
_entity_poly.pdbx_seq_one_letter_code
_entity_poly.pdbx_strand_id
1 'polypeptide(L)'
;MASAMRGVGGAGGGGDGDEAPWTKPVAVPEAAASKSGSDDGDGEWTTSFSGDKLRGGGDAADAERASMRAFFDEHGFVVVRDALTPARVAATVEEVWASPTLLGSNPDIDRDDATTWGDEDWPVVDNNKGFLDAGDKTVLREAWRNMQDETVVGAFQCVLGCDELWGSVDRFGVLRPAGVDRRWLTDVSWPHWDQHPWTERGFQRVQGLIALTPSPSTRDRGGFMCVPGFHRRFDAWADAHPDPDRDETKSRVSGGGRGMLARRGPTLVPRGDAIFDALRVVTLRAGSLVIWDSRLPHQNYPNLCDRADAGAGAFRIVQYQRYTRAADGDADEARAVQARARESVAASAFSFGGRAAAASLSFRGGGDGDGGGGDADADGDDESDDGPGFPDLLTPLGRRIVGLDLWPLHANATAGDGDGDGDGDG
;
A
#
# COMPACT_ATOMS: atom_id res chain seq x y z
N MET A 1 15.83 21.27 47.45
CA MET A 1 15.34 20.32 48.47
C MET A 1 15.17 18.97 47.80
N ALA A 2 16.12 18.08 48.02
CA ALA A 2 16.04 16.70 47.63
C ALA A 2 14.99 15.98 48.51
N SER A 3 14.21 15.08 47.93
CA SER A 3 13.68 13.96 48.69
C SER A 3 13.67 12.72 47.82
N ALA A 4 14.46 11.75 48.27
CA ALA A 4 14.62 10.43 47.71
C ALA A 4 13.33 9.60 47.90
N MET A 5 12.99 8.80 46.91
CA MET A 5 12.25 7.56 47.17
C MET A 5 13.14 6.37 46.85
N ARG A 6 13.40 5.62 47.92
CA ARG A 6 14.23 4.44 48.02
C ARG A 6 13.62 3.30 47.23
N GLY A 7 14.51 2.49 46.66
CA GLY A 7 14.16 1.19 46.09
C GLY A 7 13.54 0.25 47.13
N VAL A 8 12.64 -0.58 46.63
CA VAL A 8 12.28 -1.86 47.23
C VAL A 8 12.79 -2.91 46.27
N GLY A 9 13.91 -3.52 46.62
CA GLY A 9 14.30 -4.83 46.08
C GLY A 9 13.43 -5.90 46.72
N GLY A 10 12.88 -6.80 45.90
CA GLY A 10 12.05 -7.90 46.36
C GLY A 10 12.00 -9.01 45.32
N ALA A 11 12.85 -10.01 45.55
CA ALA A 11 12.73 -11.43 45.17
C ALA A 11 12.55 -11.78 43.68
N GLY A 12 13.58 -12.41 43.13
CA GLY A 12 13.46 -13.23 41.94
C GLY A 12 12.47 -14.38 42.14
N GLY A 13 11.55 -14.49 41.19
CA GLY A 13 10.83 -15.72 40.87
C GLY A 13 10.95 -15.88 39.36
N GLY A 14 11.69 -16.91 38.93
CA GLY A 14 11.59 -17.39 37.55
C GLY A 14 10.18 -17.89 37.33
N GLY A 15 9.43 -17.20 36.48
CA GLY A 15 8.18 -17.67 35.90
C GLY A 15 8.42 -17.91 34.42
N ASP A 16 8.05 -19.10 33.97
CA ASP A 16 8.12 -19.55 32.58
C ASP A 16 7.51 -18.54 31.61
N GLY A 17 8.09 -18.48 30.41
CA GLY A 17 7.78 -17.50 29.38
C GLY A 17 6.30 -17.48 28.98
N ASP A 18 5.64 -16.37 29.30
CA ASP A 18 4.45 -15.95 28.58
C ASP A 18 4.91 -15.56 27.16
N GLU A 19 4.81 -16.52 26.22
CA GLU A 19 4.84 -16.21 24.80
C GLU A 19 3.84 -15.08 24.55
N ALA A 20 4.33 -13.99 23.97
CA ALA A 20 3.49 -12.87 23.69
C ALA A 20 2.34 -13.28 22.73
N PRO A 21 1.10 -12.78 22.88
CA PRO A 21 -0.15 -13.42 22.43
C PRO A 21 -0.33 -13.66 20.90
N TRP A 22 0.70 -13.41 20.09
CA TRP A 22 0.71 -13.40 18.63
C TRP A 22 1.39 -14.62 17.99
N THR A 23 1.57 -15.74 18.71
CA THR A 23 2.41 -16.87 18.25
C THR A 23 1.78 -17.86 17.25
N LYS A 24 0.53 -17.69 16.80
CA LYS A 24 -0.14 -18.71 15.94
C LYS A 24 -0.15 -18.34 14.44
N PRO A 25 0.47 -19.14 13.55
CA PRO A 25 0.39 -18.93 12.09
C PRO A 25 -1.03 -19.19 11.58
N VAL A 26 -1.39 -18.68 10.39
CA VAL A 26 -2.70 -18.99 9.78
C VAL A 26 -2.76 -20.49 9.47
N ALA A 27 -3.68 -21.23 10.10
CA ALA A 27 -4.12 -22.53 9.58
C ALA A 27 -5.17 -22.28 8.50
N VAL A 28 -4.75 -22.27 7.23
CA VAL A 28 -5.67 -22.18 6.09
C VAL A 28 -6.21 -23.59 5.77
N PRO A 29 -7.53 -23.78 5.56
CA PRO A 29 -8.06 -25.07 5.14
C PRO A 29 -7.43 -25.56 3.83
N GLU A 30 -7.03 -26.83 3.80
CA GLU A 30 -6.27 -27.48 2.71
C GLU A 30 -6.98 -27.44 1.34
N ALA A 31 -8.30 -27.26 1.33
CA ALA A 31 -9.16 -27.39 0.15
C ALA A 31 -9.09 -26.21 -0.85
N ALA A 32 -8.52 -25.06 -0.49
CA ALA A 32 -8.45 -23.88 -1.35
C ALA A 32 -7.02 -23.54 -1.82
N ALA A 33 -6.02 -24.32 -1.41
CA ALA A 33 -4.62 -24.00 -1.65
C ALA A 33 -4.09 -24.74 -2.88
N SER A 34 -3.56 -24.00 -3.87
CA SER A 34 -2.47 -24.57 -4.65
C SER A 34 -1.24 -24.62 -3.73
N LYS A 35 -1.00 -25.75 -3.07
CA LYS A 35 0.32 -26.03 -2.49
C LYS A 35 1.28 -26.13 -3.68
N SER A 36 1.94 -25.04 -4.07
CA SER A 36 3.05 -25.17 -5.00
C SER A 36 4.21 -25.79 -4.23
N GLY A 37 4.48 -27.05 -4.52
CA GLY A 37 5.69 -27.74 -4.08
C GLY A 37 6.91 -27.08 -4.71
N SER A 38 7.51 -26.14 -4.01
CA SER A 38 8.95 -25.98 -4.00
C SER A 38 9.38 -25.97 -2.53
N ASP A 39 10.10 -27.02 -2.17
CA ASP A 39 10.69 -27.25 -0.86
C ASP A 39 11.91 -26.31 -0.70
N ASP A 40 11.68 -25.00 -0.77
CA ASP A 40 12.74 -23.98 -0.75
C ASP A 40 13.19 -23.62 0.68
N GLY A 41 12.85 -24.43 1.69
CA GLY A 41 13.39 -24.29 3.05
C GLY A 41 12.81 -23.16 3.91
N ASP A 42 11.91 -22.33 3.39
CA ASP A 42 11.29 -21.22 4.13
C ASP A 42 10.00 -21.70 4.83
N GLY A 43 10.11 -22.03 6.13
CA GLY A 43 9.10 -22.74 6.91
C GLY A 43 7.66 -22.18 6.94
N GLU A 44 6.72 -23.09 7.20
CA GLU A 44 5.35 -22.88 7.72
C GLU A 44 4.57 -21.60 7.29
N TRP A 45 4.04 -21.64 6.05
CA TRP A 45 2.71 -21.16 5.55
C TRP A 45 2.56 -19.78 4.89
N THR A 46 1.95 -19.69 3.67
CA THR A 46 0.62 -19.08 3.35
C THR A 46 0.14 -19.56 1.95
N THR A 47 -1.16 -19.86 1.78
CA THR A 47 -1.78 -20.03 0.44
C THR A 47 -1.55 -18.76 -0.38
N SER A 48 -0.97 -18.91 -1.57
CA SER A 48 -0.67 -17.79 -2.48
C SER A 48 -1.04 -18.13 -3.92
N PHE A 49 -1.30 -17.08 -4.69
CA PHE A 49 -1.61 -17.11 -6.10
C PHE A 49 -0.38 -16.66 -6.89
N SER A 50 -0.13 -17.29 -8.03
CA SER A 50 1.06 -17.00 -8.83
C SER A 50 0.83 -15.75 -9.67
N GLY A 51 1.69 -14.73 -9.54
CA GLY A 51 1.64 -13.55 -10.40
C GLY A 51 1.66 -13.91 -11.89
N ASP A 52 2.54 -14.83 -12.28
CA ASP A 52 2.63 -15.32 -13.66
C ASP A 52 1.37 -16.02 -14.17
N LYS A 53 0.62 -16.71 -13.31
CA LYS A 53 -0.65 -17.36 -13.70
C LYS A 53 -1.81 -16.38 -13.75
N LEU A 54 -1.73 -15.27 -13.03
CA LEU A 54 -2.69 -14.18 -13.13
C LEU A 54 -2.47 -13.37 -14.42
N ARG A 55 -1.24 -13.34 -14.93
CA ARG A 55 -0.88 -12.69 -16.21
C ARG A 55 -1.47 -13.48 -17.39
N GLY A 56 -2.12 -12.77 -18.31
CA GLY A 56 -2.61 -13.33 -19.56
C GLY A 56 -4.10 -13.69 -19.59
N GLY A 57 -4.53 -14.17 -20.77
CA GLY A 57 -5.91 -14.60 -21.04
C GLY A 57 -6.03 -16.12 -21.22
N GLY A 58 -7.27 -16.62 -21.11
CA GLY A 58 -7.61 -18.02 -21.31
C GLY A 58 -7.89 -18.79 -20.00
N ASP A 59 -8.37 -20.02 -20.15
CA ASP A 59 -8.99 -20.82 -19.08
C ASP A 59 -8.14 -20.96 -17.82
N ALA A 60 -6.81 -21.08 -17.95
CA ALA A 60 -5.91 -21.24 -16.82
C ALA A 60 -5.81 -19.96 -15.96
N ALA A 61 -5.69 -18.79 -16.61
CA ALA A 61 -5.65 -17.51 -15.92
C ALA A 61 -7.01 -17.16 -15.32
N ASP A 62 -8.10 -17.49 -16.02
CA ASP A 62 -9.45 -17.32 -15.51
C ASP A 62 -9.73 -18.21 -14.29
N ALA A 63 -9.24 -19.46 -14.29
CA ALA A 63 -9.35 -20.35 -13.14
C ALA A 63 -8.53 -19.89 -11.93
N GLU A 64 -7.31 -19.36 -12.14
CA GLU A 64 -6.50 -18.78 -11.06
C GLU A 64 -7.18 -17.55 -10.47
N ARG A 65 -7.69 -16.63 -11.32
CA ARG A 65 -8.45 -15.44 -10.90
C ARG A 65 -9.72 -15.82 -10.12
N ALA A 66 -10.50 -16.78 -10.61
CA ALA A 66 -11.69 -17.28 -9.92
C ALA A 66 -11.35 -17.88 -8.55
N SER A 67 -10.26 -18.65 -8.46
CA SER A 67 -9.79 -19.24 -7.21
C SER A 67 -9.30 -18.17 -6.23
N MET A 68 -8.56 -17.17 -6.72
CA MET A 68 -8.11 -16.03 -5.93
C MET A 68 -9.29 -15.22 -5.39
N ARG A 69 -10.30 -14.97 -6.22
CA ARG A 69 -11.51 -14.26 -5.80
C ARG A 69 -12.29 -15.04 -4.75
N ALA A 70 -12.49 -16.35 -4.95
CA ALA A 70 -13.17 -17.19 -3.97
C ALA A 70 -12.45 -17.21 -2.61
N PHE A 71 -11.11 -17.24 -2.63
CA PHE A 71 -10.29 -17.14 -1.42
C PHE A 71 -10.46 -15.78 -0.73
N PHE A 72 -10.43 -14.69 -1.50
CA PHE A 72 -10.67 -13.35 -0.98
C PHE A 72 -12.07 -13.22 -0.35
N ASP A 73 -13.11 -13.74 -1.00
CA ASP A 73 -14.48 -13.67 -0.49
C ASP A 73 -14.62 -14.45 0.84
N GLU A 74 -13.93 -15.58 0.99
CA GLU A 74 -13.95 -16.40 2.21
C GLU A 74 -13.10 -15.81 3.35
N HIS A 75 -11.88 -15.35 3.05
CA HIS A 75 -10.87 -14.99 4.05
C HIS A 75 -10.57 -13.48 4.16
N GLY A 76 -11.01 -12.68 3.20
CA GLY A 76 -10.86 -11.22 3.20
C GLY A 76 -9.45 -10.74 2.88
N PHE A 77 -8.53 -11.62 2.47
CA PHE A 77 -7.20 -11.24 1.99
C PHE A 77 -6.70 -12.22 0.94
N VAL A 78 -5.71 -11.82 0.14
CA VAL A 78 -4.99 -12.67 -0.80
C VAL A 78 -3.51 -12.32 -0.80
N VAL A 79 -2.66 -13.30 -1.11
CA VAL A 79 -1.23 -13.10 -1.38
C VAL A 79 -0.95 -13.50 -2.83
N VAL A 80 -0.40 -12.57 -3.60
CA VAL A 80 0.11 -12.80 -4.96
C VAL A 80 1.62 -12.84 -4.90
N ARG A 81 2.19 -14.03 -5.10
CA ARG A 81 3.65 -14.21 -5.17
C ARG A 81 4.17 -13.77 -6.53
N ASP A 82 5.43 -13.33 -6.57
CA ASP A 82 6.09 -12.90 -7.80
C ASP A 82 5.32 -11.77 -8.52
N ALA A 83 4.64 -10.92 -7.73
CA ALA A 83 3.92 -9.76 -8.26
C ALA A 83 4.90 -8.78 -8.90
N LEU A 84 6.07 -8.59 -8.28
CA LEU A 84 7.22 -7.91 -8.87
C LEU A 84 8.36 -8.91 -9.12
N THR A 85 9.14 -8.66 -10.16
CA THR A 85 10.37 -9.42 -10.42
C THR A 85 11.47 -9.08 -9.40
N PRO A 86 12.44 -9.99 -9.14
CA PRO A 86 13.56 -9.69 -8.25
C PRO A 86 14.34 -8.42 -8.65
N ALA A 87 14.50 -8.17 -9.95
CA ALA A 87 15.15 -6.97 -10.45
C ALA A 87 14.36 -5.69 -10.12
N ARG A 88 13.02 -5.72 -10.26
CA ARG A 88 12.17 -4.59 -9.88
C ARG A 88 12.19 -4.35 -8.37
N VAL A 89 12.19 -5.40 -7.57
CA VAL A 89 12.35 -5.31 -6.11
C VAL A 89 13.67 -4.63 -5.75
N ALA A 90 14.78 -5.09 -6.34
CA ALA A 90 16.11 -4.51 -6.08
C ALA A 90 16.16 -3.02 -6.45
N ALA A 91 15.65 -2.65 -7.62
CA ALA A 91 15.59 -1.25 -8.06
C ALA A 91 14.72 -0.39 -7.12
N THR A 92 13.58 -0.92 -6.65
CA THR A 92 12.71 -0.18 -5.72
C THR A 92 13.37 -0.01 -4.35
N VAL A 93 14.07 -1.03 -3.86
CA VAL A 93 14.84 -0.91 -2.62
C VAL A 93 15.93 0.14 -2.78
N GLU A 94 16.63 0.17 -3.91
CA GLU A 94 17.63 1.21 -4.20
C GLU A 94 17.00 2.60 -4.21
N GLU A 95 15.84 2.79 -4.85
CA GLU A 95 15.11 4.06 -4.80
C GLU A 95 14.79 4.50 -3.37
N VAL A 96 14.41 3.57 -2.48
CA VAL A 96 14.16 3.90 -1.05
C VAL A 96 15.40 4.46 -0.37
N TRP A 97 16.59 3.93 -0.69
CA TRP A 97 17.87 4.35 -0.10
C TRP A 97 18.46 5.59 -0.76
N ALA A 98 18.37 5.72 -2.07
CA ALA A 98 19.04 6.78 -2.84
C ALA A 98 18.17 8.04 -3.02
N SER A 99 16.83 7.92 -2.91
CA SER A 99 15.95 9.05 -3.22
C SER A 99 16.14 10.20 -2.24
N PRO A 100 16.30 11.46 -2.73
CA PRO A 100 16.43 12.65 -1.88
C PRO A 100 15.14 13.00 -1.13
N THR A 101 14.06 12.28 -1.42
CA THR A 101 12.77 12.41 -0.74
C THR A 101 12.51 11.28 0.26
N LEU A 102 13.34 10.24 0.28
CA LEU A 102 13.21 9.09 1.20
C LEU A 102 14.43 9.03 2.13
N LEU A 103 15.09 7.88 2.27
CA LEU A 103 16.25 7.76 3.18
C LEU A 103 17.45 8.56 2.67
N GLY A 104 17.59 8.71 1.35
CA GLY A 104 18.63 9.51 0.71
C GLY A 104 18.50 11.02 0.94
N SER A 105 17.45 11.48 1.64
CA SER A 105 17.36 12.87 2.09
C SER A 105 18.47 13.25 3.07
N ASN A 106 19.06 12.25 3.76
CA ASN A 106 20.19 12.43 4.66
C ASN A 106 21.37 11.54 4.21
N PRO A 107 22.46 12.14 3.67
CA PRO A 107 23.60 11.39 3.16
C PRO A 107 24.42 10.69 4.26
N ASP A 108 24.20 11.03 5.53
CA ASP A 108 24.91 10.41 6.65
C ASP A 108 24.31 9.05 7.06
N ILE A 109 23.14 8.68 6.52
CA ILE A 109 22.55 7.35 6.73
C ILE A 109 23.22 6.35 5.78
N ASP A 110 23.95 5.40 6.36
CA ASP A 110 24.54 4.27 5.64
C ASP A 110 23.73 3.00 5.90
N ARG A 111 23.24 2.37 4.81
CA ARG A 111 22.47 1.12 4.85
C ARG A 111 23.19 -0.02 5.57
N ASP A 112 24.52 -0.04 5.53
CA ASP A 112 25.33 -1.14 6.07
C ASP A 112 26.00 -0.78 7.41
N ASP A 113 25.81 0.45 7.92
CA ASP A 113 26.29 0.86 9.24
C ASP A 113 25.15 1.20 10.20
N ALA A 114 24.84 0.24 11.08
CA ALA A 114 23.82 0.36 12.12
C ALA A 114 24.01 1.56 13.09
N THR A 115 25.21 2.14 13.18
CA THR A 115 25.46 3.30 14.03
C THR A 115 24.87 4.59 13.46
N THR A 116 24.53 4.61 12.17
CA THR A 116 23.94 5.77 11.46
C THR A 116 22.41 5.81 11.50
N TRP A 117 21.73 4.75 11.97
CA TRP A 117 20.26 4.65 11.93
C TRP A 117 19.56 5.36 13.09
N GLY A 118 20.20 6.35 13.69
CA GLY A 118 19.70 7.10 14.85
C GLY A 118 18.42 7.89 14.54
N ASP A 119 17.61 8.16 15.56
CA ASP A 119 16.35 8.92 15.40
C ASP A 119 16.57 10.36 14.93
N GLU A 120 17.76 10.93 15.16
CA GLU A 120 18.12 12.30 14.74
C GLU A 120 18.21 12.41 13.21
N ASP A 121 18.62 11.33 12.56
CA ASP A 121 18.90 11.29 11.13
C ASP A 121 17.78 10.63 10.32
N TRP A 122 17.00 9.75 10.95
CA TRP A 122 16.01 8.90 10.28
C TRP A 122 14.69 9.61 9.94
N PRO A 123 14.25 9.70 8.66
CA PRO A 123 13.15 10.56 8.22
C PRO A 123 11.74 9.97 8.44
N VAL A 124 11.42 9.47 9.63
CA VAL A 124 10.10 8.93 9.97
C VAL A 124 9.16 10.00 10.51
N VAL A 125 7.93 10.04 9.98
CA VAL A 125 6.93 11.08 10.30
C VAL A 125 5.81 10.61 11.25
N ASP A 126 5.65 9.31 11.49
CA ASP A 126 4.47 8.74 12.16
C ASP A 126 4.80 8.02 13.49
N ASN A 127 5.40 8.72 14.46
CA ASN A 127 5.61 8.22 15.83
C ASN A 127 6.15 6.77 15.91
N ASN A 128 7.21 6.46 15.17
CA ASN A 128 7.85 5.14 15.13
C ASN A 128 7.00 4.01 14.51
N LYS A 129 5.95 4.31 13.74
CA LYS A 129 5.24 3.30 12.92
C LYS A 129 5.99 2.91 11.63
N GLY A 130 7.14 3.54 11.40
CA GLY A 130 8.06 3.23 10.30
C GLY A 130 7.58 3.68 8.92
N PHE A 131 6.71 4.69 8.82
CA PHE A 131 6.36 5.29 7.54
C PHE A 131 7.35 6.38 7.15
N LEU A 132 7.75 6.37 5.88
CA LEU A 132 8.46 7.48 5.24
C LEU A 132 7.44 8.34 4.50
N ASP A 133 7.53 9.67 4.65
CA ASP A 133 6.78 10.61 3.82
C ASP A 133 7.73 11.22 2.79
N ALA A 134 7.50 10.86 1.53
CA ALA A 134 8.32 11.34 0.43
C ALA A 134 8.12 12.84 0.14
N GLY A 135 7.09 13.50 0.67
CA GLY A 135 6.73 14.84 0.23
C GLY A 135 6.34 14.82 -1.26
N ASP A 136 7.28 15.12 -2.17
CA ASP A 136 7.07 14.98 -3.62
C ASP A 136 7.27 13.54 -4.09
N LYS A 137 6.17 12.85 -4.36
CA LYS A 137 6.17 11.47 -4.87
C LYS A 137 6.42 11.38 -6.37
N THR A 138 6.37 12.49 -7.10
CA THR A 138 6.49 12.48 -8.58
C THR A 138 7.89 12.12 -9.05
N VAL A 139 8.89 12.23 -8.17
CA VAL A 139 10.28 11.82 -8.42
C VAL A 139 10.55 10.33 -8.16
N LEU A 140 9.59 9.59 -7.59
CA LEU A 140 9.74 8.17 -7.22
C LEU A 140 9.42 7.23 -8.39
N ARG A 141 10.37 7.11 -9.32
CA ARG A 141 10.26 6.33 -10.55
C ARG A 141 9.81 4.88 -10.32
N GLU A 142 10.45 4.15 -9.43
CA GLU A 142 10.13 2.75 -9.16
C GLU A 142 8.77 2.61 -8.46
N ALA A 143 8.43 3.52 -7.56
CA ALA A 143 7.10 3.55 -6.95
C ALA A 143 5.99 3.66 -8.00
N TRP A 144 6.14 4.53 -8.99
CA TRP A 144 5.21 4.67 -10.12
C TRP A 144 5.20 3.46 -11.04
N ARG A 145 6.37 2.85 -11.33
CA ARG A 145 6.49 1.62 -12.13
C ARG A 145 5.77 0.44 -11.46
N ASN A 146 5.91 0.29 -10.14
CA ASN A 146 5.25 -0.76 -9.37
C ASN A 146 3.74 -0.58 -9.30
N MET A 147 3.27 0.67 -9.16
CA MET A 147 1.85 0.98 -9.14
C MET A 147 1.22 0.45 -10.44
N GLN A 148 1.76 0.83 -11.60
CA GLN A 148 1.19 0.43 -12.89
C GLN A 148 1.59 -0.97 -13.41
N ASP A 149 2.23 -1.81 -12.59
CA ASP A 149 2.58 -3.18 -12.99
C ASP A 149 1.30 -4.00 -13.25
N GLU A 150 1.22 -4.66 -14.41
CA GLU A 150 0.01 -5.38 -14.84
C GLU A 150 -0.43 -6.46 -13.86
N THR A 151 0.51 -7.08 -13.13
CA THR A 151 0.24 -8.11 -12.12
C THR A 151 -0.40 -7.49 -10.89
N VAL A 152 0.13 -6.34 -10.46
CA VAL A 152 -0.38 -5.60 -9.31
C VAL A 152 -1.78 -5.12 -9.63
N VAL A 153 -1.96 -4.43 -10.76
CA VAL A 153 -3.25 -3.91 -11.21
C VAL A 153 -4.26 -5.05 -11.40
N GLY A 154 -3.87 -6.13 -12.09
CA GLY A 154 -4.72 -7.30 -12.32
C GLY A 154 -5.18 -7.99 -11.04
N ALA A 155 -4.32 -8.04 -10.02
CA ALA A 155 -4.70 -8.56 -8.72
C ALA A 155 -5.77 -7.68 -8.04
N PHE A 156 -5.62 -6.36 -8.08
CA PHE A 156 -6.63 -5.43 -7.57
C PHE A 156 -7.94 -5.49 -8.37
N GLN A 157 -7.88 -5.56 -9.70
CA GLN A 157 -9.06 -5.72 -10.56
C GLN A 157 -9.85 -6.98 -10.20
N CYS A 158 -9.15 -8.09 -9.99
CA CYS A 158 -9.76 -9.37 -9.64
C CYS A 158 -10.50 -9.32 -8.29
N VAL A 159 -9.87 -8.79 -7.24
CA VAL A 159 -10.51 -8.72 -5.91
C VAL A 159 -11.64 -7.68 -5.85
N LEU A 160 -11.48 -6.55 -6.53
CA LEU A 160 -12.52 -5.51 -6.61
C LEU A 160 -13.65 -5.88 -7.57
N GLY A 161 -13.42 -6.86 -8.46
CA GLY A 161 -14.39 -7.32 -9.45
C GLY A 161 -14.72 -6.27 -10.49
N CYS A 162 -13.74 -5.46 -10.89
CA CYS A 162 -13.89 -4.46 -11.94
C CYS A 162 -12.57 -4.20 -12.67
N ASP A 163 -12.64 -3.88 -13.96
CA ASP A 163 -11.46 -3.61 -14.78
C ASP A 163 -10.96 -2.16 -14.61
N GLU A 164 -11.87 -1.22 -14.34
CA GLU A 164 -11.52 0.20 -14.26
C GLU A 164 -11.22 0.59 -12.82
N LEU A 165 -10.00 1.04 -12.57
CA LEU A 165 -9.52 1.41 -11.24
C LEU A 165 -8.96 2.84 -11.21
N TRP A 166 -9.13 3.51 -10.08
CA TRP A 166 -8.36 4.70 -9.73
C TRP A 166 -7.29 4.32 -8.71
N GLY A 167 -6.10 4.91 -8.83
CA GLY A 167 -4.97 4.63 -7.94
C GLY A 167 -4.00 5.80 -7.83
N SER A 168 -3.13 5.73 -6.83
CA SER A 168 -2.07 6.71 -6.61
C SER A 168 -0.88 6.09 -5.90
N VAL A 169 0.29 6.71 -6.03
CA VAL A 169 1.47 6.32 -5.23
C VAL A 169 1.22 6.66 -3.77
N ASP A 170 1.20 5.64 -2.92
CA ASP A 170 1.10 5.80 -1.48
C ASP A 170 2.51 5.95 -0.85
N ARG A 171 2.72 5.47 0.37
CA ARG A 171 3.97 5.62 1.12
C ARG A 171 4.80 4.34 1.12
N PHE A 172 6.07 4.49 1.51
CA PHE A 172 6.91 3.36 1.89
C PHE A 172 6.86 3.15 3.41
N GLY A 173 6.93 1.89 3.82
CA GLY A 173 7.07 1.50 5.23
C GLY A 173 8.41 0.81 5.47
N VAL A 174 9.29 1.42 6.24
CA VAL A 174 10.61 0.91 6.65
C VAL A 174 10.64 0.71 8.17
N LEU A 175 10.69 -0.54 8.62
CA LEU A 175 10.95 -0.86 10.03
C LEU A 175 12.43 -1.18 10.22
N ARG A 176 13.09 -0.37 11.06
CA ARG A 176 14.44 -0.65 11.55
C ARG A 176 14.46 -1.92 12.43
N PRO A 177 15.58 -2.65 12.48
CA PRO A 177 15.70 -3.86 13.29
C PRO A 177 15.78 -3.53 14.79
N ALA A 178 14.68 -3.69 15.52
CA ALA A 178 14.61 -3.35 16.94
C ALA A 178 15.42 -4.29 17.85
N GLY A 179 15.99 -5.38 17.32
CA GLY A 179 17.00 -6.19 18.00
C GLY A 179 18.37 -5.48 18.07
N VAL A 180 18.63 -4.52 17.18
CA VAL A 180 19.80 -3.64 17.23
C VAL A 180 19.61 -2.53 18.27
N ASP A 181 18.47 -1.84 18.24
CA ASP A 181 18.10 -0.82 19.22
C ASP A 181 16.61 -0.89 19.55
N ARG A 182 16.31 -1.13 20.83
CA ARG A 182 14.95 -1.29 21.34
C ARG A 182 14.11 -0.01 21.24
N ARG A 183 14.71 1.16 21.05
CA ARG A 183 13.99 2.41 20.80
C ARG A 183 13.21 2.38 19.49
N TRP A 184 13.62 1.54 18.54
CA TRP A 184 12.96 1.39 17.24
C TRP A 184 11.79 0.41 17.25
N LEU A 185 11.43 -0.12 18.42
CA LEU A 185 10.32 -1.03 18.57
C LEU A 185 9.00 -0.31 18.24
N THR A 186 8.29 -0.84 17.25
CA THR A 186 6.92 -0.41 16.93
C THR A 186 5.91 -0.98 17.94
N ASP A 187 4.67 -0.49 17.91
CA ASP A 187 3.59 -1.05 18.71
C ASP A 187 3.48 -2.57 18.51
N VAL A 188 3.56 -3.32 19.63
CA VAL A 188 3.63 -4.79 19.62
C VAL A 188 2.27 -5.46 19.38
N SER A 189 1.18 -4.75 19.67
CA SER A 189 -0.19 -5.24 19.45
C SER A 189 -1.18 -4.08 19.47
N TRP A 190 -1.78 -3.81 18.33
CA TRP A 190 -2.71 -2.71 18.09
C TRP A 190 -3.63 -3.02 16.89
N PRO A 191 -4.37 -4.14 16.92
CA PRO A 191 -5.24 -4.46 15.81
C PRO A 191 -6.27 -3.35 15.63
N HIS A 192 -6.52 -2.98 14.39
CA HIS A 192 -7.40 -1.89 14.04
C HIS A 192 -8.10 -2.13 12.70
N TRP A 193 -9.11 -1.30 12.45
CA TRP A 193 -9.76 -1.16 11.16
C TRP A 193 -9.55 0.23 10.58
N ASP A 194 -9.28 0.31 9.28
CA ASP A 194 -9.32 1.58 8.55
C ASP A 194 -10.67 1.80 7.86
N GLN A 195 -11.53 0.78 7.80
CA GLN A 195 -12.94 0.96 7.53
C GLN A 195 -13.70 1.04 8.85
N HIS A 196 -14.36 2.17 9.09
CA HIS A 196 -14.92 2.48 10.39
C HIS A 196 -16.20 1.65 10.65
N PRO A 197 -16.22 0.76 11.67
CA PRO A 197 -17.27 -0.25 11.85
C PRO A 197 -18.66 0.35 12.04
N TRP A 198 -18.77 1.52 12.66
CA TRP A 198 -20.06 2.14 12.95
C TRP A 198 -20.59 3.07 11.87
N THR A 199 -19.77 3.52 10.91
CA THR A 199 -20.19 4.49 9.89
C THR A 199 -20.04 3.99 8.47
N GLU A 200 -19.28 2.91 8.26
CA GLU A 200 -18.95 2.37 6.95
C GLU A 200 -19.29 0.87 6.92
N ARG A 201 -20.58 0.57 6.75
CA ARG A 201 -21.09 -0.82 6.67
C ARG A 201 -20.81 -1.45 5.31
N GLY A 202 -20.81 -2.79 5.26
CA GLY A 202 -20.62 -3.54 4.01
C GLY A 202 -19.22 -3.37 3.42
N PHE A 203 -18.96 -3.94 2.25
CA PHE A 203 -17.65 -3.80 1.59
C PHE A 203 -17.49 -2.41 0.97
N GLN A 204 -16.47 -1.64 1.38
CA GLN A 204 -16.23 -0.29 0.85
C GLN A 204 -14.89 -0.18 0.11
N ARG A 205 -13.84 -0.83 0.62
CA ARG A 205 -12.50 -0.69 0.07
C ARG A 205 -11.57 -1.81 0.48
N VAL A 206 -10.48 -1.94 -0.28
CA VAL A 206 -9.34 -2.78 0.04
C VAL A 206 -8.12 -1.91 0.32
N GLN A 207 -7.10 -2.53 0.90
CA GLN A 207 -5.76 -1.99 1.00
C GLN A 207 -4.77 -3.04 0.50
N GLY A 208 -3.58 -2.62 0.10
CA GLY A 208 -2.51 -3.56 -0.22
C GLY A 208 -1.13 -3.02 0.05
N LEU A 209 -0.16 -3.93 0.07
CA LEU A 209 1.25 -3.60 0.12
C LEU A 209 2.08 -4.64 -0.65
N ILE A 210 3.18 -4.18 -1.21
CA ILE A 210 4.21 -5.02 -1.83
C ILE A 210 5.36 -5.17 -0.84
N ALA A 211 5.71 -6.41 -0.50
CA ALA A 211 6.88 -6.71 0.30
C ALA A 211 8.15 -6.53 -0.54
N LEU A 212 9.05 -5.63 -0.13
CA LEU A 212 10.33 -5.38 -0.79
C LEU A 212 11.49 -6.10 -0.08
N THR A 213 11.30 -6.43 1.19
CA THR A 213 12.11 -7.41 1.92
C THR A 213 11.22 -8.57 2.40
N PRO A 214 11.79 -9.77 2.60
CA PRO A 214 11.01 -10.93 3.03
C PRO A 214 10.45 -10.74 4.45
N SER A 215 9.25 -11.24 4.66
CA SER A 215 8.55 -11.32 5.94
C SER A 215 8.27 -12.80 6.25
N PRO A 216 9.27 -13.51 6.81
CA PRO A 216 9.19 -14.95 7.06
C PRO A 216 8.30 -15.31 8.26
N SER A 217 7.94 -16.59 8.35
CA SER A 217 7.17 -17.18 9.47
C SER A 217 7.90 -17.14 10.82
N THR A 218 9.21 -16.90 10.83
CA THR A 218 10.04 -16.71 12.03
C THR A 218 9.70 -15.44 12.80
N ARG A 219 9.00 -14.47 12.17
CA ARG A 219 8.46 -13.23 12.77
C ARG A 219 9.47 -12.26 13.38
N ASP A 220 10.75 -12.51 13.16
CA ASP A 220 11.85 -11.65 13.56
C ASP A 220 12.02 -10.45 12.62
N ARG A 221 11.53 -10.49 11.37
CA ARG A 221 11.77 -9.40 10.39
C ARG A 221 10.62 -8.42 10.22
N GLY A 222 9.63 -8.44 11.11
CA GLY A 222 8.43 -7.61 10.97
C GLY A 222 7.54 -8.04 9.79
N GLY A 223 6.29 -7.62 9.78
CA GLY A 223 5.35 -8.10 8.76
C GLY A 223 3.90 -7.73 9.01
N PHE A 224 3.01 -8.33 8.22
CA PHE A 224 1.57 -8.07 8.23
C PHE A 224 0.82 -9.17 8.98
N MET A 225 -0.19 -8.76 9.77
CA MET A 225 -1.15 -9.66 10.39
C MET A 225 -2.56 -9.18 10.14
N CYS A 226 -3.48 -10.12 10.02
CA CYS A 226 -4.91 -9.83 10.00
C CYS A 226 -5.70 -10.94 10.72
N VAL A 227 -7.01 -10.74 10.86
CA VAL A 227 -7.96 -11.79 11.27
C VAL A 227 -8.71 -12.31 10.04
N PRO A 228 -8.31 -13.45 9.46
CA PRO A 228 -8.98 -14.00 8.28
C PRO A 228 -10.48 -14.21 8.49
N GLY A 229 -11.29 -13.83 7.50
CA GLY A 229 -12.73 -14.02 7.46
C GLY A 229 -13.53 -13.03 8.31
N PHE A 230 -12.88 -12.09 9.01
CA PHE A 230 -13.58 -11.17 9.90
C PHE A 230 -14.59 -10.27 9.17
N HIS A 231 -14.31 -9.90 7.92
CA HIS A 231 -15.17 -9.06 7.09
C HIS A 231 -16.61 -9.58 6.98
N ARG A 232 -16.82 -10.90 7.08
CA ARG A 232 -18.13 -11.57 7.04
C ARG A 232 -18.95 -11.40 8.32
N ARG A 233 -18.31 -11.05 9.43
CA ARG A 233 -18.96 -10.76 10.73
C ARG A 233 -18.81 -9.30 11.16
N PHE A 234 -18.23 -8.46 10.32
CA PHE A 234 -17.92 -7.06 10.62
C PHE A 234 -19.17 -6.27 11.04
N ASP A 235 -20.23 -6.33 10.24
CA ASP A 235 -21.48 -5.61 10.53
C ASP A 235 -22.15 -6.16 11.81
N ALA A 236 -22.20 -7.49 11.96
CA ALA A 236 -22.77 -8.14 13.16
C ALA A 236 -21.97 -7.82 14.44
N TRP A 237 -20.64 -7.74 14.35
CA TRP A 237 -19.79 -7.30 15.45
C TRP A 237 -20.08 -5.83 15.80
N ALA A 238 -20.19 -4.95 14.80
CA ALA A 238 -20.48 -3.53 15.01
C ALA A 238 -21.87 -3.30 15.64
N ASP A 239 -22.85 -4.15 15.32
CA ASP A 239 -24.19 -4.06 15.92
C ASP A 239 -24.22 -4.59 17.37
N ALA A 240 -23.35 -5.55 17.70
CA ALA A 240 -23.21 -6.08 19.06
C ALA A 240 -22.36 -5.20 19.99
N HIS A 241 -21.55 -4.28 19.44
CA HIS A 241 -20.66 -3.40 20.19
C HIS A 241 -21.07 -1.94 20.03
N PRO A 242 -21.57 -1.27 21.08
CA PRO A 242 -21.93 0.14 20.97
C PRO A 242 -20.70 0.99 20.63
N ASP A 243 -20.88 1.96 19.75
CA ASP A 243 -19.87 2.95 19.39
C ASP A 243 -19.50 3.78 20.62
N PRO A 244 -18.26 3.68 21.14
CA PRO A 244 -17.87 4.36 22.38
C PRO A 244 -17.90 5.88 22.25
N ASP A 245 -17.81 6.41 21.02
CA ASP A 245 -17.83 7.84 20.72
C ASP A 245 -19.23 8.33 20.32
N ARG A 246 -20.25 7.46 20.36
CA ARG A 246 -21.63 7.85 20.09
C ARG A 246 -22.24 8.53 21.30
N ASP A 247 -22.15 9.85 21.32
CA ASP A 247 -22.90 10.69 22.25
C ASP A 247 -24.39 10.71 21.87
N GLU A 248 -25.19 9.87 22.52
CA GLU A 248 -26.65 9.77 22.28
C GLU A 248 -27.40 11.09 22.54
N THR A 249 -26.83 12.01 23.33
CA THR A 249 -27.45 13.30 23.64
C THR A 249 -27.29 14.34 22.52
N LYS A 250 -26.29 14.18 21.66
CA LYS A 250 -26.04 15.07 20.49
C LYS A 250 -26.72 14.61 19.21
N SER A 251 -27.18 13.35 19.15
CA SER A 251 -27.84 12.78 17.98
C SER A 251 -29.22 13.37 17.66
N ARG A 252 -29.83 14.15 18.57
CA ARG A 252 -31.15 14.77 18.37
C ARG A 252 -31.12 16.20 17.83
N VAL A 253 -29.95 16.84 17.77
CA VAL A 253 -29.82 18.25 17.35
C VAL A 253 -28.61 18.44 16.45
N SER A 254 -28.63 17.87 15.25
CA SER A 254 -28.01 18.51 14.07
C SER A 254 -28.38 17.76 12.79
N GLY A 255 -29.41 18.24 12.11
CA GLY A 255 -29.37 18.19 10.65
C GLY A 255 -28.25 19.12 10.20
N GLY A 256 -27.14 18.57 9.70
CA GLY A 256 -26.06 19.38 9.11
C GLY A 256 -24.64 18.97 9.51
N GLY A 257 -24.09 17.97 8.81
CA GLY A 257 -22.77 18.04 8.16
C GLY A 257 -21.47 18.20 8.96
N ARG A 258 -21.45 18.43 10.29
CA ARG A 258 -20.19 18.72 11.02
C ARG A 258 -19.70 17.65 12.00
N GLY A 259 -20.49 16.62 12.31
CA GLY A 259 -20.06 15.51 13.18
C GLY A 259 -19.21 14.43 12.49
N MET A 260 -19.16 14.43 11.15
CA MET A 260 -18.55 13.36 10.36
C MET A 260 -17.05 13.55 10.09
N LEU A 261 -16.51 14.76 10.31
CA LEU A 261 -15.10 15.07 10.02
C LEU A 261 -14.11 14.62 11.10
N ALA A 262 -14.57 14.19 12.28
CA ALA A 262 -13.71 13.86 13.42
C ALA A 262 -13.18 12.41 13.48
N ARG A 263 -13.63 11.52 12.59
CA ARG A 263 -13.32 10.07 12.63
C ARG A 263 -12.34 9.64 11.52
N ARG A 264 -11.22 10.35 11.36
CA ARG A 264 -10.25 10.13 10.27
C ARG A 264 -9.08 9.20 10.58
N GLY A 265 -9.05 8.61 11.78
CA GLY A 265 -8.00 7.66 12.19
C GLY A 265 -8.47 6.21 12.20
N PRO A 266 -7.55 5.25 12.31
CA PRO A 266 -7.89 3.85 12.46
C PRO A 266 -8.75 3.64 13.72
N THR A 267 -9.77 2.79 13.60
CA THR A 267 -10.58 2.35 14.74
C THR A 267 -9.86 1.21 15.45
N LEU A 268 -9.39 1.46 16.67
CA LEU A 268 -8.72 0.43 17.46
C LEU A 268 -9.72 -0.63 17.93
N VAL A 269 -9.31 -1.90 17.86
CA VAL A 269 -10.06 -3.00 18.46
C VAL A 269 -10.08 -2.83 19.98
N PRO A 270 -11.24 -2.96 20.65
CA PRO A 270 -11.33 -2.90 22.11
C PRO A 270 -10.43 -3.94 22.78
N ARG A 271 -9.68 -3.53 23.81
CA ARG A 271 -8.80 -4.45 24.56
C ARG A 271 -9.61 -5.61 25.14
N GLY A 272 -9.06 -6.83 25.02
CA GLY A 272 -9.69 -8.05 25.53
C GLY A 272 -10.74 -8.66 24.61
N ASP A 273 -10.98 -8.08 23.43
CA ASP A 273 -11.80 -8.74 22.40
C ASP A 273 -11.12 -10.01 21.88
N ALA A 274 -11.91 -11.04 21.56
CA ALA A 274 -11.44 -12.30 20.97
C ALA A 274 -10.74 -12.12 19.60
N ILE A 275 -10.85 -10.95 18.97
CA ILE A 275 -10.07 -10.54 17.81
C ILE A 275 -8.56 -10.66 18.06
N PHE A 276 -8.07 -10.33 19.26
CA PHE A 276 -6.65 -10.44 19.58
C PHE A 276 -6.15 -11.89 19.43
N ASP A 277 -6.92 -12.87 19.90
CA ASP A 277 -6.59 -14.30 19.80
C ASP A 277 -6.73 -14.85 18.37
N ALA A 278 -7.46 -14.13 17.51
CA ALA A 278 -7.75 -14.52 16.13
C ALA A 278 -6.76 -13.93 15.11
N LEU A 279 -5.84 -13.05 15.52
CA LEU A 279 -4.81 -12.50 14.66
C LEU A 279 -3.86 -13.59 14.16
N ARG A 280 -3.50 -13.49 12.88
CA ARG A 280 -2.60 -14.44 12.23
C ARG A 280 -1.58 -13.70 11.37
N VAL A 281 -0.35 -14.20 11.37
CA VAL A 281 0.73 -13.71 10.52
C VAL A 281 0.50 -14.14 9.08
N VAL A 282 0.64 -13.21 8.15
CA VAL A 282 0.68 -13.47 6.71
C VAL A 282 2.14 -13.37 6.26
N THR A 283 2.71 -14.48 5.83
CA THR A 283 4.10 -14.50 5.36
C THR A 283 4.19 -14.00 3.93
N LEU A 284 5.27 -13.27 3.64
CA LEU A 284 5.48 -12.65 2.34
C LEU A 284 6.93 -12.86 1.90
N ARG A 285 7.12 -13.30 0.65
CA ARG A 285 8.43 -13.22 -0.01
C ARG A 285 8.64 -11.80 -0.52
N ALA A 286 9.90 -11.40 -0.68
CA ALA A 286 10.19 -10.18 -1.43
C ALA A 286 9.57 -10.27 -2.85
N GLY A 287 8.96 -9.18 -3.31
CA GLY A 287 8.19 -9.13 -4.56
C GLY A 287 6.75 -9.62 -4.46
N SER A 288 6.30 -10.09 -3.29
CA SER A 288 4.90 -10.50 -3.10
C SER A 288 3.99 -9.30 -2.81
N LEU A 289 2.78 -9.32 -3.34
CA LEU A 289 1.70 -8.38 -3.04
C LEU A 289 0.70 -9.05 -2.09
N VAL A 290 0.33 -8.37 -1.00
CA VAL A 290 -0.85 -8.72 -0.21
C VAL A 290 -1.93 -7.68 -0.41
N ILE A 291 -3.17 -8.14 -0.58
CA ILE A 291 -4.35 -7.29 -0.65
C ILE A 291 -5.33 -7.78 0.42
N TRP A 292 -5.93 -6.87 1.17
CA TRP A 292 -6.93 -7.21 2.19
C TRP A 292 -8.14 -6.27 2.16
N ASP A 293 -9.27 -6.82 2.56
CA ASP A 293 -10.51 -6.10 2.84
C ASP A 293 -10.31 -5.21 4.07
N SER A 294 -10.64 -3.91 3.97
CA SER A 294 -10.43 -2.95 5.07
C SER A 294 -11.31 -3.22 6.30
N ARG A 295 -12.25 -4.16 6.22
CA ARG A 295 -13.01 -4.69 7.36
C ARG A 295 -12.24 -5.74 8.17
N LEU A 296 -11.08 -6.19 7.71
CA LEU A 296 -10.23 -7.06 8.52
C LEU A 296 -9.52 -6.25 9.62
N PRO A 297 -9.63 -6.66 10.89
CA PRO A 297 -8.72 -6.19 11.92
C PRO A 297 -7.31 -6.62 11.52
N HIS A 298 -6.40 -5.65 11.43
CA HIS A 298 -5.04 -5.89 10.99
C HIS A 298 -4.04 -5.04 11.78
N GLN A 299 -2.77 -5.42 11.69
CA GLN A 299 -1.64 -4.70 12.29
C GLN A 299 -0.33 -5.14 11.64
N ASN A 300 0.71 -4.34 11.84
CA ASN A 300 2.08 -4.81 11.65
C ASN A 300 2.60 -5.44 12.96
N TYR A 301 3.47 -6.45 12.86
CA TYR A 301 4.31 -6.88 13.99
C TYR A 301 5.72 -6.27 13.87
N PRO A 302 6.41 -6.03 15.00
CA PRO A 302 7.71 -5.38 15.00
C PRO A 302 8.79 -6.19 14.27
N ASN A 303 9.78 -5.48 13.74
CA ASN A 303 11.03 -6.06 13.28
C ASN A 303 11.98 -6.23 14.47
N LEU A 304 12.23 -7.48 14.87
CA LEU A 304 13.05 -7.89 16.01
C LEU A 304 14.41 -8.47 15.60
N CYS A 305 14.79 -8.33 14.33
CA CYS A 305 16.07 -8.81 13.81
C CYS A 305 17.24 -8.23 14.62
N ASP A 306 18.22 -9.07 14.97
CA ASP A 306 19.37 -8.68 15.78
C ASP A 306 20.55 -8.18 14.94
N ARG A 307 21.55 -7.59 15.63
CA ARG A 307 22.76 -7.03 15.01
C ARG A 307 23.62 -8.05 14.25
N ALA A 308 23.56 -9.33 14.62
CA ALA A 308 24.31 -10.38 13.92
C ALA A 308 23.78 -10.64 12.49
N ASP A 309 22.51 -10.30 12.26
CA ASP A 309 21.82 -10.39 10.96
C ASP A 309 21.67 -9.00 10.30
N ALA A 310 22.31 -7.97 10.87
CA ALA A 310 22.24 -6.58 10.39
C ALA A 310 23.07 -6.41 9.12
N GLY A 311 22.39 -6.43 7.99
CA GLY A 311 22.87 -6.02 6.68
C GLY A 311 21.68 -5.67 5.79
N ALA A 312 21.86 -5.68 4.46
CA ALA A 312 20.83 -5.33 3.48
C ALA A 312 19.44 -6.01 3.66
N GLY A 313 19.35 -7.15 4.38
CA GLY A 313 18.12 -7.90 4.68
C GLY A 313 17.55 -7.72 6.10
N ALA A 314 18.06 -6.78 6.89
CA ALA A 314 17.63 -6.55 8.28
C ALA A 314 16.43 -5.61 8.41
N PHE A 315 16.10 -4.86 7.36
CA PHE A 315 14.96 -3.94 7.35
C PHE A 315 13.69 -4.63 6.87
N ARG A 316 12.54 -4.22 7.42
CA ARG A 316 11.24 -4.51 6.82
C ARG A 316 10.90 -3.36 5.89
N ILE A 317 10.94 -3.57 4.58
CA ILE A 317 10.63 -2.54 3.57
C ILE A 317 9.39 -2.99 2.79
N VAL A 318 8.40 -2.11 2.66
CA VAL A 318 7.23 -2.31 1.79
C VAL A 318 6.84 -1.02 1.08
N GLN A 319 6.14 -1.18 -0.03
CA GLN A 319 5.41 -0.11 -0.69
C GLN A 319 3.91 -0.34 -0.52
N TYR A 320 3.17 0.64 0.02
CA TYR A 320 1.71 0.55 0.07
C TYR A 320 1.09 0.84 -1.29
N GLN A 321 0.01 0.12 -1.60
CA GLN A 321 -0.75 0.22 -2.85
C GLN A 321 -2.19 0.56 -2.53
N ARG A 322 -2.74 1.55 -3.24
CA ARG A 322 -4.10 2.03 -3.04
C ARG A 322 -4.84 2.06 -4.38
N TYR A 323 -5.95 1.33 -4.40
CA TYR A 323 -6.86 1.27 -5.53
C TYR A 323 -8.31 1.38 -5.08
N THR A 324 -9.11 2.11 -5.86
CA THR A 324 -10.56 2.16 -5.74
C THR A 324 -11.21 1.85 -7.08
N ARG A 325 -12.46 1.41 -7.06
CA ARG A 325 -13.24 1.10 -8.26
C ARG A 325 -13.54 2.42 -8.98
N ALA A 326 -13.10 2.55 -10.23
CA ALA A 326 -13.46 3.73 -11.03
C ALA A 326 -14.91 3.67 -11.52
N ALA A 327 -15.46 2.46 -11.64
CA ALA A 327 -16.84 2.22 -12.07
C ALA A 327 -17.90 2.66 -11.03
N ASP A 328 -17.51 2.87 -9.78
CA ASP A 328 -18.45 3.27 -8.72
C ASP A 328 -18.63 4.80 -8.65
N GLY A 329 -17.77 5.56 -9.32
CA GLY A 329 -17.83 7.01 -9.36
C GLY A 329 -18.76 7.51 -10.47
N ASP A 330 -19.49 8.59 -10.18
CA ASP A 330 -20.21 9.34 -11.19
C ASP A 330 -19.25 10.25 -11.99
N ALA A 331 -19.80 10.98 -12.96
CA ALA A 331 -19.01 11.89 -13.80
C ALA A 331 -18.30 13.00 -12.98
N ASP A 332 -18.83 13.38 -11.81
CA ASP A 332 -18.20 14.38 -10.94
C ASP A 332 -17.02 13.82 -10.16
N GLU A 333 -17.10 12.58 -9.68
CA GLU A 333 -15.95 11.89 -9.09
C GLU A 333 -14.84 11.68 -10.13
N ALA A 334 -15.19 11.25 -11.34
CA ALA A 334 -14.23 11.14 -12.44
C ALA A 334 -13.55 12.49 -12.71
N ARG A 335 -14.32 13.59 -12.83
CA ARG A 335 -13.78 14.95 -13.00
C ARG A 335 -12.86 15.37 -11.84
N ALA A 336 -13.22 15.05 -10.60
CA ALA A 336 -12.41 15.37 -9.42
C ALA A 336 -11.09 14.60 -9.40
N VAL A 337 -11.10 13.32 -9.77
CA VAL A 337 -9.88 12.52 -9.92
C VAL A 337 -8.98 13.10 -11.02
N GLN A 338 -9.54 13.43 -12.18
CA GLN A 338 -8.79 14.09 -13.26
C GLN A 338 -8.18 15.44 -12.85
N ALA A 339 -8.91 16.25 -12.08
CA ALA A 339 -8.41 17.53 -11.58
C ALA A 339 -7.17 17.32 -10.69
N ARG A 340 -7.22 16.38 -9.75
CA ARG A 340 -6.08 16.03 -8.87
C ARG A 340 -4.90 15.45 -9.64
N ALA A 341 -5.17 14.64 -10.67
CA ALA A 341 -4.15 14.10 -11.56
C ALA A 341 -3.38 15.22 -12.26
N ARG A 342 -4.12 16.20 -12.81
CA ARG A 342 -3.55 17.37 -13.48
C ARG A 342 -2.74 18.25 -12.53
N GLU A 343 -3.22 18.44 -11.29
CA GLU A 343 -2.47 19.16 -10.25
C GLU A 343 -1.14 18.44 -9.92
N SER A 344 -1.16 17.11 -9.82
CA SER A 344 0.05 16.32 -9.56
C SER A 344 1.07 16.43 -10.69
N VAL A 345 0.62 16.44 -11.95
CA VAL A 345 1.50 16.69 -13.11
C VAL A 345 2.06 18.10 -13.09
N ALA A 346 1.23 19.11 -12.80
CA ALA A 346 1.68 20.50 -12.73
C ALA A 346 2.72 20.72 -11.62
N ALA A 347 2.54 20.08 -10.46
CA ALA A 347 3.51 20.08 -9.38
C ALA A 347 4.84 19.43 -9.81
N SER A 348 4.78 18.29 -10.51
CA SER A 348 5.99 17.62 -11.02
C SER A 348 6.75 18.46 -12.04
N ALA A 349 6.04 19.11 -12.97
CA ALA A 349 6.66 19.99 -13.97
C ALA A 349 7.40 21.19 -13.33
N PHE A 350 6.99 21.61 -12.13
CA PHE A 350 7.70 22.61 -11.35
C PHE A 350 8.96 22.05 -10.66
N SER A 351 8.89 20.82 -10.15
CA SER A 351 10.04 20.11 -9.55
C SER A 351 11.14 19.79 -10.56
N PHE A 352 10.78 19.45 -11.80
CA PHE A 352 11.72 19.11 -12.88
C PHE A 352 12.08 20.29 -13.80
N GLY A 353 11.30 21.39 -13.79
CA GLY A 353 11.41 22.46 -14.78
C GLY A 353 11.56 23.85 -14.15
N GLY A 354 12.82 24.29 -13.97
CA GLY A 354 13.11 25.70 -13.76
C GLY A 354 12.56 26.57 -14.92
N ARG A 355 11.43 27.24 -14.68
CA ARG A 355 10.79 28.33 -15.46
C ARG A 355 10.50 28.15 -16.96
N ALA A 356 10.86 27.06 -17.64
CA ALA A 356 10.65 26.95 -19.09
C ALA A 356 9.67 25.84 -19.56
N ALA A 357 9.31 24.85 -18.73
CA ALA A 357 8.52 23.70 -19.17
C ALA A 357 6.99 23.89 -19.19
N ALA A 358 6.48 24.97 -18.59
CA ALA A 358 5.03 25.19 -18.48
C ALA A 358 4.33 25.60 -19.80
N ALA A 359 5.08 25.85 -20.88
CA ALA A 359 4.56 26.45 -22.11
C ALA A 359 4.48 25.52 -23.34
N SER A 360 4.93 24.26 -23.27
CA SER A 360 5.01 23.37 -24.44
C SER A 360 4.07 22.17 -24.46
N LEU A 361 3.13 22.06 -23.51
CA LEU A 361 2.06 21.03 -23.54
C LEU A 361 0.99 21.40 -24.58
N SER A 362 1.33 21.24 -25.86
CA SER A 362 0.38 21.32 -26.96
C SER A 362 -0.37 19.98 -27.11
N PHE A 363 -1.69 20.05 -26.97
CA PHE A 363 -2.61 18.94 -27.16
C PHE A 363 -2.71 18.62 -28.66
N ARG A 364 -2.27 17.43 -29.08
CA ARG A 364 -2.48 16.95 -30.45
C ARG A 364 -3.91 16.40 -30.63
N GLY A 365 -4.79 17.26 -31.14
CA GLY A 365 -5.84 16.86 -32.07
C GLY A 365 -5.22 16.57 -33.45
N GLY A 366 -5.78 15.61 -34.18
CA GLY A 366 -5.21 15.09 -35.43
C GLY A 366 -4.99 16.11 -36.54
N GLY A 367 -3.98 15.86 -37.38
CA GLY A 367 -3.67 16.60 -38.60
C GLY A 367 -2.27 16.28 -39.13
N ASP A 368 -2.20 15.91 -40.42
CA ASP A 368 -1.04 15.43 -41.18
C ASP A 368 0.13 16.44 -41.35
N GLY A 369 1.33 15.92 -41.66
CA GLY A 369 2.30 16.64 -42.50
C GLY A 369 3.78 16.64 -42.09
N ASP A 370 4.55 15.74 -42.72
CA ASP A 370 5.87 15.92 -43.39
C ASP A 370 7.19 16.22 -42.63
N GLY A 371 8.15 15.29 -42.78
CA GLY A 371 9.47 15.53 -43.38
C GLY A 371 10.61 16.19 -42.59
N GLY A 372 11.67 15.43 -42.30
CA GLY A 372 13.02 15.97 -42.09
C GLY A 372 13.96 15.10 -41.26
N GLY A 373 14.86 14.36 -41.92
CA GLY A 373 15.91 13.56 -41.29
C GLY A 373 17.16 14.35 -40.91
N GLY A 374 17.99 13.76 -40.06
CA GLY A 374 19.33 14.23 -39.72
C GLY A 374 20.02 13.28 -38.73
N ASP A 375 20.95 12.47 -39.25
CA ASP A 375 21.92 11.68 -38.49
C ASP A 375 22.91 12.59 -37.73
N ALA A 376 23.30 12.20 -36.51
CA ALA A 376 24.61 12.50 -35.94
C ALA A 376 24.93 11.53 -34.80
N ASP A 377 25.90 10.64 -35.04
CA ASP A 377 26.68 9.94 -34.04
C ASP A 377 27.52 10.92 -33.20
N ALA A 378 27.62 10.69 -31.88
CA ALA A 378 28.83 10.93 -31.09
C ALA A 378 28.71 10.36 -29.67
N ASP A 379 29.64 9.46 -29.35
CA ASP A 379 29.93 8.91 -28.04
C ASP A 379 30.22 10.00 -26.98
N GLY A 380 29.72 9.77 -25.77
CA GLY A 380 30.02 10.53 -24.56
C GLY A 380 29.32 9.94 -23.35
N ASP A 381 30.03 9.11 -22.59
CA ASP A 381 29.61 8.59 -21.29
C ASP A 381 29.52 9.76 -20.29
N ASP A 382 28.32 10.32 -20.15
CA ASP A 382 27.87 11.16 -19.04
C ASP A 382 26.61 10.49 -18.49
N GLU A 383 26.75 9.64 -17.47
CA GLU A 383 25.58 9.07 -16.76
C GLU A 383 24.97 10.15 -15.85
N SER A 384 24.40 11.20 -16.45
CA SER A 384 23.31 11.91 -15.83
C SER A 384 22.06 11.03 -15.93
N ASP A 385 21.43 10.74 -14.79
CA ASP A 385 20.15 10.01 -14.69
C ASP A 385 18.98 10.88 -15.23
N ASP A 386 19.07 11.27 -16.50
CA ASP A 386 18.09 12.08 -17.22
C ASP A 386 16.98 11.18 -17.83
N GLY A 387 16.59 10.13 -17.11
CA GLY A 387 15.46 9.29 -17.50
C GLY A 387 14.17 10.12 -17.66
N PRO A 388 13.11 9.57 -18.30
CA PRO A 388 11.87 10.32 -18.52
C PRO A 388 11.23 10.79 -17.21
N GLY A 389 11.02 12.10 -17.03
CA GLY A 389 10.34 12.64 -15.85
C GLY A 389 8.89 12.16 -15.78
N PHE A 390 8.21 12.37 -14.65
CA PHE A 390 6.76 12.26 -14.62
C PHE A 390 6.16 13.40 -15.46
N PRO A 391 5.20 13.17 -16.38
CA PRO A 391 4.36 11.98 -16.58
C PRO A 391 4.82 10.98 -17.66
N ASP A 392 5.98 11.20 -18.31
CA ASP A 392 6.46 10.35 -19.41
C ASP A 392 6.78 8.91 -18.97
N LEU A 393 6.93 8.70 -17.66
CA LEU A 393 7.06 7.40 -17.01
C LEU A 393 5.76 6.54 -17.06
N LEU A 394 4.59 7.15 -17.28
CA LEU A 394 3.32 6.46 -17.21
C LEU A 394 2.99 5.75 -18.53
N THR A 395 2.77 4.44 -18.44
CA THR A 395 2.16 3.62 -19.50
C THR A 395 0.72 4.07 -19.78
N PRO A 396 0.10 3.67 -20.90
CA PRO A 396 -1.32 3.95 -21.14
C PRO A 396 -2.25 3.46 -20.01
N LEU A 397 -1.91 2.34 -19.37
CA LEU A 397 -2.63 1.85 -18.20
C LEU A 397 -2.41 2.77 -16.99
N GLY A 398 -1.16 3.11 -16.70
CA GLY A 398 -0.80 4.02 -15.61
C GLY A 398 -1.50 5.38 -15.73
N ARG A 399 -1.54 5.96 -16.93
CA ARG A 399 -2.24 7.22 -17.23
C ARG A 399 -3.73 7.16 -16.92
N ARG A 400 -4.39 6.03 -17.19
CA ARG A 400 -5.79 5.81 -16.81
C ARG A 400 -5.94 5.64 -15.30
N ILE A 401 -5.09 4.84 -14.66
CA ILE A 401 -5.17 4.62 -13.21
C ILE A 401 -5.07 5.93 -12.43
N VAL A 402 -4.22 6.86 -12.86
CA VAL A 402 -4.06 8.15 -12.18
C VAL A 402 -5.07 9.20 -12.59
N GLY A 403 -5.90 8.95 -13.62
CA GLY A 403 -6.88 9.91 -14.12
C GLY A 403 -6.36 10.94 -15.12
N LEU A 404 -5.20 10.74 -15.74
CA LEU A 404 -4.76 11.59 -16.86
C LEU A 404 -5.52 11.27 -18.14
N ASP A 405 -5.77 9.99 -18.38
CA ASP A 405 -6.61 9.51 -19.48
C ASP A 405 -7.91 8.94 -18.91
N LEU A 406 -9.02 9.10 -19.63
CA LEU A 406 -10.31 8.54 -19.20
C LEU A 406 -10.35 7.02 -19.41
N TRP A 407 -11.02 6.34 -18.48
CA TRP A 407 -11.50 4.99 -18.74
C TRP A 407 -12.67 5.00 -19.75
N PRO A 408 -12.86 3.94 -20.55
CA PRO A 408 -13.90 3.87 -21.56
C PRO A 408 -15.32 4.20 -21.08
N LEU A 409 -15.72 3.73 -19.89
CA LEU A 409 -17.07 4.02 -19.35
C LEU A 409 -17.30 5.53 -19.14
N HIS A 410 -16.28 6.26 -18.72
CA HIS A 410 -16.33 7.70 -18.44
C HIS A 410 -16.15 8.57 -19.71
N ALA A 411 -15.48 8.05 -20.73
CA ALA A 411 -15.35 8.73 -22.03
C ALA A 411 -16.71 8.86 -22.74
N ASN A 412 -17.57 7.85 -22.63
CA ASN A 412 -18.91 7.88 -23.23
C ASN A 412 -19.88 8.80 -22.47
N ALA A 413 -19.74 8.91 -21.14
CA ALA A 413 -20.60 9.78 -20.32
C ALA A 413 -20.33 11.28 -20.57
N THR A 414 -19.07 11.65 -20.82
CA THR A 414 -18.69 13.05 -21.08
C THR A 414 -19.00 13.52 -22.50
N ALA A 415 -19.20 12.61 -23.45
CA ALA A 415 -19.63 12.93 -24.82
C ALA A 415 -21.15 13.22 -24.93
N GLY A 416 -21.95 12.80 -23.95
CA GLY A 416 -23.42 12.92 -23.98
C GLY A 416 -23.98 14.30 -23.63
N ASP A 417 -23.17 15.18 -23.04
CA ASP A 417 -23.59 16.54 -22.63
C ASP A 417 -23.36 17.61 -23.74
N GLY A 418 -22.95 17.19 -24.95
CA GLY A 418 -22.50 18.09 -26.02
C GLY A 418 -23.49 18.41 -27.14
N ASP A 419 -24.55 17.62 -27.35
CA ASP A 419 -25.42 17.75 -28.53
C ASP A 419 -26.91 17.81 -28.15
N GLY A 420 -27.32 18.98 -27.64
CA GLY A 420 -28.68 19.18 -27.13
C GLY A 420 -29.25 20.58 -27.30
N ASP A 421 -28.80 21.37 -28.27
CA ASP A 421 -29.50 22.58 -28.73
C ASP A 421 -29.38 22.70 -30.26
N GLY A 422 -30.14 21.85 -30.95
CA GLY A 422 -30.44 22.01 -32.37
C GLY A 422 -31.64 22.94 -32.53
N ASP A 423 -31.38 24.14 -33.03
CA ASP A 423 -32.37 25.11 -33.48
C ASP A 423 -33.45 24.44 -34.36
N GLY A 424 -34.67 24.34 -33.83
CA GLY A 424 -35.87 24.01 -34.58
C GLY A 424 -36.56 25.29 -35.04
N ASP A 425 -36.19 25.76 -36.23
CA ASP A 425 -36.96 26.75 -37.00
C ASP A 425 -38.25 26.07 -37.50
N GLY A 426 -39.41 26.66 -37.20
CA GLY A 426 -40.73 26.16 -37.58
C GLY A 426 -41.88 27.06 -37.16
#